data_AF-A0A7M1W046-F1
#
_entry.id   AF-A0A7M1W046-F1
#
_cell.length_a   1.000
_cell.length_b   1.000
_cell.length_c   1.000
_cell.angle_alpha   90.00
_cell.angle_beta   90.00
_cell.angle_gamma   90.00
#
_symmetry.space_group_name_H-M   'P 1'
#
loop_
_entity.id
_entity.type
_entity.pdbx_description
1 polymer ?
#
loop_
_entity_poly.entity_id
_entity_poly.type
_entity_poly.pdbx_seq_one_letter_code
_entity_poly.pdbx_strand_id
1 'polypeptide(L)'
;MLSVYIIALVDLNNCSKSLRSFVSIIIGVYFSILIGFSFQLGVDWLFYFELYNGASNSLLFIEPLYLFINDLFSLLNFNYVAYSFIIVFAFYFSLIRFFGKRSKKVTICIALSFSLMLFFTVEAKRQVIAMIIFISISVRLLEKERLFLYYISVLLAALVHVSAIFLILVPALTKYNPCSKKQNFLIVIFLLLSMYKLDLIAVVNDVFLKSISNEIYEKIEYYIFVAKENDNVAFNINNLIKTAVFASMVVFYCKIEAYAKNEKLLQTLPAMKGCVLAYFFVSVFFSGFGVFSDRLSVYFLPHYVLLISWIIAMSGSMSTRFAILLATLIVFFTSFYRSTLNDYFSIHYSNYEGILMGDKLDDPMRLNERTSDVRNHFINKSLK
;
A
#
# COMPACT_ATOMS: atom_id res chain seq x y z
N MET A 1 4.70 -9.55 -17.81
CA MET A 1 5.42 -9.18 -16.57
C MET A 1 6.94 -9.17 -16.71
N LEU A 2 7.61 -10.28 -17.06
CA LEU A 2 9.07 -10.34 -17.18
C LEU A 2 9.66 -9.26 -18.10
N SER A 3 9.00 -8.98 -19.22
CA SER A 3 9.35 -7.90 -20.15
C SER A 3 9.38 -6.51 -19.50
N VAL A 4 8.52 -6.22 -18.54
CA VAL A 4 8.50 -4.92 -17.82
C VAL A 4 9.72 -4.79 -16.90
N TYR A 5 10.15 -5.88 -16.25
CA TYR A 5 11.37 -5.86 -15.43
C TYR A 5 12.63 -5.80 -16.29
N ILE A 6 12.61 -6.41 -17.48
CA ILE A 6 13.69 -6.25 -18.47
C ILE A 6 13.77 -4.78 -18.90
N ILE A 7 12.65 -4.12 -19.21
CA ILE A 7 12.63 -2.69 -19.55
C ILE A 7 13.06 -1.83 -18.35
N ALA A 8 12.71 -2.21 -17.12
CA ALA A 8 13.17 -1.54 -15.91
C ALA A 8 14.68 -1.72 -15.66
N LEU A 9 15.27 -2.83 -16.12
CA LEU A 9 16.71 -3.10 -16.07
C LEU A 9 17.49 -2.30 -17.12
N VAL A 10 16.89 -2.00 -18.27
CA VAL A 10 17.47 -1.10 -19.26
C VAL A 10 17.59 0.28 -18.62
N ASP A 11 18.82 0.77 -18.45
CA ASP A 11 19.06 2.06 -17.82
C ASP A 11 18.60 3.21 -18.73
N LEU A 12 17.34 3.60 -18.61
CA LEU A 12 16.78 4.74 -19.33
C LEU A 12 17.28 6.10 -18.78
N ASN A 13 18.20 6.14 -17.81
CA ASN A 13 18.74 7.40 -17.30
C ASN A 13 19.51 8.20 -18.36
N ASN A 14 20.09 7.51 -19.34
CA ASN A 14 20.82 8.15 -20.44
C ASN A 14 19.88 8.59 -21.58
N CYS A 15 18.61 8.17 -21.53
CA CYS A 15 17.60 8.59 -22.49
C CYS A 15 17.03 9.98 -22.16
N SER A 16 16.37 10.59 -23.15
CA SER A 16 15.67 11.86 -22.96
C SER A 16 14.58 11.74 -21.88
N LYS A 17 14.32 12.83 -21.16
CA LYS A 17 13.26 12.89 -20.14
C LYS A 17 11.89 12.54 -20.73
N SER A 18 11.63 12.95 -21.97
CA SER A 18 10.41 12.61 -22.71
C SER A 18 10.25 11.11 -22.89
N LEU A 19 11.28 10.42 -23.38
CA LEU A 19 11.24 8.96 -23.57
C LEU A 19 11.03 8.22 -22.24
N ARG A 20 11.71 8.63 -21.17
CA ARG A 20 11.50 8.04 -19.83
C ARG A 20 10.05 8.18 -19.36
N SER A 21 9.48 9.37 -19.50
CA SER A 21 8.09 9.64 -19.14
C SER A 21 7.13 8.81 -19.99
N PHE A 22 7.36 8.75 -21.29
CA PHE A 22 6.54 7.95 -22.22
C PHE A 22 6.56 6.46 -21.86
N VAL A 23 7.74 5.87 -21.65
CA VAL A 23 7.88 4.47 -21.24
C VAL A 23 7.20 4.21 -19.88
N SER A 24 7.37 5.13 -18.91
CA SER A 24 6.72 5.01 -17.61
C SER A 24 5.19 5.05 -17.72
N ILE A 25 4.65 5.90 -18.61
CA ILE A 25 3.21 5.99 -18.90
C ILE A 25 2.72 4.69 -19.53
N ILE A 26 3.41 4.15 -20.54
CA ILE A 26 3.03 2.87 -21.17
C ILE A 26 2.98 1.76 -20.13
N ILE A 27 3.99 1.65 -19.28
CA ILE A 27 4.03 0.63 -18.22
C ILE A 27 2.90 0.84 -17.21
N GLY A 28 2.64 2.08 -16.82
CA GLY A 28 1.51 2.41 -15.94
C GLY A 28 0.17 2.00 -16.55
N VAL A 29 -0.08 2.36 -17.80
CA VAL A 29 -1.29 1.96 -18.56
C VAL A 29 -1.41 0.45 -18.63
N TYR A 30 -0.32 -0.25 -18.96
CA TYR A 30 -0.29 -1.71 -19.01
C TYR A 30 -0.68 -2.33 -17.66
N PHE A 31 -0.12 -1.84 -16.55
CA PHE A 31 -0.50 -2.29 -15.21
C PHE A 31 -1.93 -1.91 -14.83
N SER A 32 -2.42 -0.75 -15.26
CA SER A 32 -3.81 -0.36 -15.08
C SER A 32 -4.79 -1.25 -15.83
N ILE A 33 -4.42 -1.75 -17.02
CA ILE A 33 -5.22 -2.76 -17.71
C ILE A 33 -5.20 -4.07 -16.92
N LEU A 34 -4.01 -4.57 -16.56
CA LEU A 34 -3.89 -5.85 -15.84
C LEU A 34 -4.68 -5.89 -14.53
N ILE A 35 -4.67 -4.79 -13.76
CA ILE A 35 -5.32 -4.73 -12.45
C ILE A 35 -6.73 -4.14 -12.53
N GLY A 36 -6.98 -3.19 -13.43
CA GLY A 36 -8.28 -2.52 -13.56
C GLY A 36 -9.40 -3.43 -14.05
N PHE A 37 -9.05 -4.47 -14.80
CA PHE A 37 -9.97 -5.54 -15.21
C PHE A 37 -9.97 -6.73 -14.23
N SER A 38 -9.49 -6.52 -12.99
CA SER A 38 -9.46 -7.56 -11.95
C SER A 38 -10.81 -8.23 -11.73
N PHE A 39 -11.91 -7.48 -11.87
CA PHE A 39 -13.25 -7.99 -11.69
C PHE A 39 -13.60 -9.07 -12.73
N GLN A 40 -13.33 -8.84 -14.01
CA GLN A 40 -13.54 -9.86 -15.06
C GLN A 40 -12.59 -11.05 -14.94
N LEU A 41 -11.38 -10.80 -14.45
CA LEU A 41 -10.41 -11.85 -14.18
C LEU A 41 -10.73 -12.64 -12.90
N GLY A 42 -11.74 -12.21 -12.14
CA GLY A 42 -12.17 -12.90 -10.93
C GLY A 42 -11.32 -12.68 -9.71
N VAL A 43 -10.43 -11.70 -9.76
CA VAL A 43 -9.48 -11.47 -8.69
C VAL A 43 -9.90 -10.30 -7.78
N ASP A 44 -11.03 -9.64 -8.03
CA ASP A 44 -11.49 -8.51 -7.21
C ASP A 44 -12.23 -8.96 -5.93
N TRP A 45 -12.23 -8.12 -4.91
CA TRP A 45 -12.99 -8.38 -3.69
C TRP A 45 -14.46 -8.01 -3.91
N LEU A 46 -15.33 -9.04 -3.95
CA LEU A 46 -16.76 -8.91 -4.28
C LEU A 46 -17.50 -7.86 -3.45
N PHE A 47 -17.05 -7.63 -2.21
CA PHE A 47 -17.59 -6.60 -1.33
C PHE A 47 -17.72 -5.23 -2.00
N TYR A 48 -16.72 -4.81 -2.78
CA TYR A 48 -16.76 -3.50 -3.44
C TYR A 48 -17.73 -3.45 -4.62
N PHE A 49 -17.92 -4.56 -5.32
CA PHE A 49 -18.93 -4.67 -6.37
C PHE A 49 -20.35 -4.60 -5.78
N GLU A 50 -20.60 -5.32 -4.69
CA GLU A 50 -21.88 -5.27 -3.98
C GLU A 50 -22.18 -3.87 -3.45
N LEU A 51 -21.20 -3.23 -2.82
CA LEU A 51 -21.31 -1.87 -2.30
C LEU A 51 -21.53 -0.85 -3.44
N TYR A 52 -20.87 -1.03 -4.59
CA TYR A 52 -21.08 -0.18 -5.77
C TYR A 52 -22.53 -0.24 -6.28
N ASN A 53 -23.14 -1.43 -6.25
CA ASN A 53 -24.50 -1.66 -6.72
C ASN A 53 -25.57 -1.44 -5.65
N GLY A 54 -25.22 -0.82 -4.51
CA GLY A 54 -26.18 -0.44 -3.47
C GLY A 54 -26.63 -1.57 -2.54
N ALA A 55 -25.91 -2.70 -2.51
CA ALA A 55 -26.20 -3.76 -1.54
C ALA A 55 -25.84 -3.26 -0.12
N SER A 56 -26.83 -3.24 0.77
CA SER A 56 -26.68 -2.86 2.17
C SER A 56 -26.15 -4.03 3.01
N ASN A 57 -24.94 -4.52 2.72
CA ASN A 57 -24.30 -5.49 3.61
C ASN A 57 -23.68 -4.74 4.80
N SER A 58 -24.48 -4.66 5.88
CA SER A 58 -24.35 -3.81 7.07
C SER A 58 -23.27 -4.22 8.08
N LEU A 59 -22.22 -4.94 7.68
CA LEU A 59 -21.21 -5.45 8.63
C LEU A 59 -20.03 -4.48 8.85
N LEU A 60 -19.84 -3.48 7.98
CA LEU A 60 -18.67 -2.59 8.07
C LEU A 60 -19.07 -1.14 7.80
N PHE A 61 -18.76 -0.26 8.75
CA PHE A 61 -18.82 1.19 8.54
C PHE A 61 -17.98 1.59 7.31
N ILE A 62 -18.62 2.30 6.38
CA ILE A 62 -18.01 2.86 5.17
C ILE A 62 -17.83 4.35 5.34
N GLU A 63 -16.65 4.85 5.00
CA GLU A 63 -16.30 6.24 5.16
C GLU A 63 -17.03 7.15 4.14
N PRO A 64 -17.49 8.34 4.56
CA PRO A 64 -18.47 9.13 3.80
C PRO A 64 -17.95 9.66 2.46
N LEU A 65 -16.67 10.02 2.36
CA LEU A 65 -16.12 10.49 1.08
C LEU A 65 -15.98 9.34 0.08
N TYR A 66 -15.78 8.11 0.55
CA TYR A 66 -15.80 6.96 -0.34
C TYR A 66 -17.21 6.70 -0.90
N LEU A 67 -18.25 6.79 -0.07
CA LEU A 67 -19.64 6.70 -0.53
C LEU A 67 -19.94 7.78 -1.56
N PHE A 68 -19.56 9.03 -1.28
CA PHE A 68 -19.74 10.11 -2.24
C PHE A 68 -19.05 9.84 -3.59
N ILE A 69 -17.83 9.30 -3.59
CA ILE A 69 -17.14 8.91 -4.82
C ILE A 69 -17.93 7.81 -5.55
N ASN A 70 -18.40 6.79 -4.82
CA ASN A 70 -19.19 5.70 -5.37
C ASN A 70 -20.46 6.23 -6.06
N ASP A 71 -21.21 7.07 -5.35
CA ASP A 71 -22.45 7.69 -5.84
C ASP A 71 -22.21 8.58 -7.06
N LEU A 72 -21.09 9.32 -7.08
CA LEU A 72 -20.69 10.14 -8.22
C LEU A 72 -20.44 9.29 -9.48
N PHE A 73 -19.74 8.16 -9.37
CA PHE A 73 -19.50 7.28 -10.51
C PHE A 73 -20.78 6.58 -10.99
N SER A 74 -21.65 6.20 -10.05
CA SER A 74 -22.98 5.66 -10.34
C SER A 74 -23.85 6.68 -11.08
N LEU A 75 -23.88 7.94 -10.62
CA LEU A 75 -24.61 9.04 -11.26
C LEU A 75 -24.11 9.35 -12.68
N LEU A 76 -22.82 9.12 -12.94
CA LEU A 76 -22.22 9.25 -14.27
C LEU A 76 -22.45 8.01 -15.16
N ASN A 77 -23.22 7.02 -14.71
CA ASN A 77 -23.51 5.76 -15.40
C ASN A 77 -22.27 4.93 -15.75
N PHE A 78 -21.20 5.02 -14.96
CA PHE A 78 -20.08 4.08 -15.10
C PHE A 78 -20.47 2.72 -14.54
N ASN A 79 -20.06 1.64 -15.21
CA ASN A 79 -20.13 0.30 -14.61
C ASN A 79 -18.96 0.08 -13.64
N TYR A 80 -19.07 -0.93 -12.76
CA TYR A 80 -18.05 -1.21 -11.74
C TYR A 80 -16.65 -1.45 -12.33
N VAL A 81 -16.58 -2.06 -13.51
CA VAL A 81 -15.32 -2.30 -14.23
C VAL A 81 -14.64 -0.98 -14.57
N ALA A 82 -15.37 -0.05 -15.20
CA ALA A 82 -14.81 1.24 -15.58
C ALA A 82 -14.41 2.03 -14.34
N TYR A 83 -15.21 1.98 -13.27
CA TYR A 83 -14.88 2.55 -11.96
C TYR A 83 -13.54 1.99 -11.41
N SER A 84 -13.40 0.67 -11.36
CA SER A 84 -12.19 -0.02 -10.89
C SER A 84 -10.98 0.35 -11.74
N PHE A 85 -11.11 0.33 -13.07
CA PHE A 85 -10.07 0.74 -14.00
C PHE A 85 -9.63 2.19 -13.77
N ILE A 86 -10.57 3.13 -13.61
CA ILE A 86 -10.27 4.55 -13.40
C ILE A 86 -9.49 4.76 -12.09
N ILE A 87 -9.87 4.07 -11.00
CA ILE A 87 -9.12 4.14 -9.73
C ILE A 87 -7.68 3.66 -9.92
N VAL A 88 -7.50 2.50 -10.54
CA VAL A 88 -6.19 1.89 -10.74
C VAL A 88 -5.35 2.73 -11.69
N PHE A 89 -5.95 3.31 -12.73
CA PHE A 89 -5.32 4.26 -13.64
C PHE A 89 -4.85 5.52 -12.91
N ALA A 90 -5.73 6.13 -12.12
CA ALA A 90 -5.38 7.28 -11.30
C ALA A 90 -4.24 6.95 -10.32
N PHE A 91 -4.24 5.75 -9.74
CA PHE A 91 -3.17 5.29 -8.85
C PHE A 91 -1.80 5.23 -9.54
N TYR A 92 -1.68 4.54 -10.67
CA TYR A 92 -0.41 4.48 -11.39
C TYR A 92 0.01 5.83 -11.96
N PHE A 93 -0.93 6.65 -12.42
CA PHE A 93 -0.65 8.01 -12.85
C PHE A 93 -0.06 8.85 -11.70
N SER A 94 -0.64 8.74 -10.50
CA SER A 94 -0.14 9.38 -9.29
C SER A 94 1.24 8.89 -8.89
N LEU A 95 1.52 7.58 -8.99
CA LEU A 95 2.87 7.03 -8.76
C LEU A 95 3.89 7.56 -9.79
N ILE A 96 3.56 7.60 -11.08
CA ILE A 96 4.46 8.12 -12.12
C ILE A 96 4.80 9.58 -11.83
N ARG A 97 3.81 10.40 -11.49
CA ARG A 97 4.01 11.80 -11.12
C ARG A 97 4.81 11.95 -9.82
N PHE A 98 4.56 11.06 -8.85
CA PHE A 98 5.25 11.05 -7.56
C PHE A 98 6.74 10.73 -7.73
N PHE A 99 7.07 9.65 -8.42
CA PHE A 99 8.45 9.23 -8.67
C PHE A 99 9.16 10.11 -9.67
N GLY A 100 8.48 10.61 -10.71
CA GLY A 100 9.07 11.50 -11.72
C GLY A 100 9.62 12.82 -11.17
N LYS A 101 9.21 13.21 -9.96
CA LYS A 101 9.73 14.38 -9.24
C LYS A 101 10.81 14.05 -8.21
N ARG A 102 10.98 12.77 -7.87
CA ARG A 102 11.77 12.31 -6.71
C ARG A 102 12.85 11.30 -7.08
N SER A 103 12.80 10.70 -8.26
CA SER A 103 13.78 9.71 -8.71
C SER A 103 14.06 9.85 -10.20
N LYS A 104 15.31 9.56 -10.58
CA LYS A 104 15.71 9.37 -11.98
C LYS A 104 15.27 8.00 -12.53
N LYS A 105 15.08 7.01 -11.65
CA LYS A 105 14.76 5.62 -11.99
C LYS A 105 13.25 5.33 -11.92
N VAL A 106 12.44 6.19 -12.54
CA VAL A 106 10.97 6.13 -12.46
C VAL A 106 10.42 4.77 -12.88
N THR A 107 10.90 4.22 -14.00
CA THR A 107 10.49 2.90 -14.52
C THR A 107 10.70 1.79 -13.50
N ILE A 108 11.85 1.78 -12.82
CA ILE A 108 12.15 0.83 -11.75
C ILE A 108 11.18 1.03 -10.59
N CYS A 109 10.94 2.27 -10.16
CA CYS A 109 10.00 2.54 -9.08
C CYS A 109 8.60 2.01 -9.40
N ILE A 110 8.09 2.23 -10.63
CA ILE A 110 6.78 1.74 -11.03
C ILE A 110 6.72 0.21 -11.04
N ALA A 111 7.75 -0.46 -11.56
CA ALA A 111 7.82 -1.93 -11.55
C ALA A 111 7.88 -2.50 -10.12
N LEU A 112 8.68 -1.91 -9.23
CA LEU A 112 8.77 -2.31 -7.83
C LEU A 112 7.44 -2.06 -7.09
N SER A 113 6.79 -0.91 -7.32
CA SER A 113 5.48 -0.62 -6.75
C SER A 113 4.43 -1.62 -7.21
N PHE A 114 4.40 -1.99 -8.49
CA PHE A 114 3.53 -3.05 -8.99
C PHE A 114 3.76 -4.37 -8.23
N SER A 115 5.02 -4.82 -8.13
CA SER A 115 5.35 -6.05 -7.39
C SER A 115 4.79 -6.04 -5.98
N LEU A 116 5.08 -4.97 -5.24
CA LEU A 116 4.84 -4.92 -3.81
C LEU A 116 3.37 -4.62 -3.48
N MET A 117 2.58 -4.13 -4.44
CA MET A 117 1.23 -3.61 -4.21
C MET A 117 0.16 -4.32 -5.05
N LEU A 118 0.51 -5.34 -5.85
CA LEU A 118 -0.42 -6.03 -6.75
C LEU A 118 -1.71 -6.44 -6.05
N PHE A 119 -1.62 -7.34 -5.06
CA PHE A 119 -2.77 -7.86 -4.33
C PHE A 119 -3.56 -6.76 -3.62
N PHE A 120 -2.84 -5.79 -3.03
CA PHE A 120 -3.48 -4.66 -2.38
C PHE A 120 -4.30 -3.79 -3.33
N THR A 121 -3.76 -3.52 -4.53
CA THR A 121 -4.39 -2.65 -5.52
C THR A 121 -5.64 -3.31 -6.12
N VAL A 122 -5.65 -4.64 -6.13
CA VAL A 122 -6.80 -5.46 -6.46
C VAL A 122 -7.83 -5.40 -5.32
N GLU A 123 -7.44 -5.72 -4.09
CA GLU A 123 -8.38 -5.97 -2.99
C GLU A 123 -8.87 -4.73 -2.22
N ALA A 124 -8.15 -3.61 -2.19
CA ALA A 124 -8.43 -2.52 -1.23
C ALA A 124 -8.63 -1.15 -1.89
N LYS A 125 -9.65 -1.06 -2.74
CA LYS A 125 -9.98 0.15 -3.52
C LYS A 125 -10.07 1.42 -2.67
N ARG A 126 -10.73 1.37 -1.50
CA ARG A 126 -10.79 2.51 -0.54
C ARG A 126 -9.41 3.04 -0.19
N GLN A 127 -8.49 2.16 0.17
CA GLN A 127 -7.15 2.56 0.56
C GLN A 127 -6.31 3.02 -0.62
N VAL A 128 -6.51 2.44 -1.80
CA VAL A 128 -5.88 2.91 -3.05
C VAL A 128 -6.26 4.38 -3.30
N ILE A 129 -7.53 4.75 -3.14
CA ILE A 129 -7.99 6.14 -3.26
C ILE A 129 -7.37 7.04 -2.17
N ALA A 130 -7.40 6.61 -0.91
CA ALA A 130 -6.77 7.37 0.19
C ALA A 130 -5.27 7.60 -0.07
N MET A 131 -4.59 6.60 -0.62
CA MET A 131 -3.19 6.69 -1.00
C MET A 131 -2.95 7.62 -2.18
N ILE A 132 -3.83 7.65 -3.19
CA ILE A 132 -3.79 8.64 -4.28
C ILE A 132 -3.77 10.05 -3.70
N ILE A 133 -4.66 10.36 -2.75
CA ILE A 133 -4.71 11.66 -2.05
C ILE A 133 -3.37 11.91 -1.36
N PHE A 134 -2.89 10.95 -0.57
CA PHE A 134 -1.65 11.08 0.19
C PHE A 134 -0.43 11.39 -0.70
N ILE A 135 -0.16 10.56 -1.72
CA ILE A 135 1.03 10.70 -2.57
C ILE A 135 0.94 11.89 -3.52
N SER A 136 -0.27 12.26 -3.97
CA SER A 136 -0.47 13.33 -4.96
C SER A 136 -0.52 14.71 -4.33
N ILE A 137 -1.11 14.79 -3.13
CA ILE A 137 -1.43 16.05 -2.44
C ILE A 137 -0.62 16.18 -1.16
N SER A 138 -0.85 15.29 -0.18
CA SER A 138 -0.31 15.44 1.19
C SER A 138 1.21 15.51 1.20
N VAL A 139 1.91 14.57 0.57
CA VAL A 139 3.39 14.59 0.54
C VAL A 139 3.92 15.89 -0.06
N ARG A 140 3.27 16.42 -1.09
CA ARG A 140 3.70 17.67 -1.72
C ARG A 140 3.49 18.89 -0.81
N LEU A 141 2.46 18.88 0.03
CA LEU A 141 2.23 19.91 1.03
C LEU A 141 3.27 19.81 2.15
N LEU A 142 3.64 18.60 2.55
CA LEU A 142 4.71 18.35 3.53
C LEU A 142 6.06 18.86 3.04
N GLU A 143 6.44 18.56 1.79
CA GLU A 143 7.68 19.05 1.17
C GLU A 143 7.74 20.57 1.03
N LYS A 144 6.59 21.23 0.97
CA LYS A 144 6.47 22.69 0.94
C LYS A 144 6.28 23.30 2.34
N GLU A 145 6.40 22.50 3.38
CA GLU A 145 6.21 22.89 4.79
C GLU A 145 4.83 23.50 5.09
N ARG A 146 3.82 23.21 4.27
CA ARG A 146 2.43 23.66 4.45
C ARG A 146 1.68 22.73 5.38
N LEU A 147 2.09 22.67 6.65
CA LEU A 147 1.61 21.67 7.63
C LEU A 147 0.10 21.72 7.87
N PHE A 148 -0.50 22.91 7.93
CA PHE A 148 -1.95 23.03 8.11
C PHE A 148 -2.73 22.36 6.97
N LEU A 149 -2.36 22.66 5.72
CA LEU A 149 -2.98 22.04 4.54
C LEU A 149 -2.65 20.54 4.44
N TYR A 150 -1.46 20.13 4.91
CA TYR A 150 -1.11 18.71 5.03
C TYR A 150 -2.13 17.98 5.91
N TYR A 151 -2.40 18.48 7.11
CA TYR A 151 -3.35 17.84 8.02
C TYR A 151 -4.77 17.80 7.44
N ILE A 152 -5.23 18.87 6.79
CA ILE A 152 -6.52 18.88 6.07
C ILE A 152 -6.55 17.76 5.01
N SER A 153 -5.50 17.64 4.20
CA SER A 153 -5.44 16.60 3.17
C SER A 153 -5.39 15.18 3.72
N VAL A 154 -4.79 14.98 4.90
CA VAL A 154 -4.79 13.69 5.61
C VAL A 154 -6.17 13.36 6.16
N LEU A 155 -6.87 14.35 6.72
CA LEU A 155 -8.26 14.17 7.15
C LEU A 155 -9.17 13.83 5.96
N LEU A 156 -8.96 14.49 4.81
CA LEU A 156 -9.67 14.14 3.57
C LEU A 156 -9.42 12.68 3.15
N ALA A 157 -8.16 12.21 3.22
CA ALA A 157 -7.85 10.80 2.95
C ALA A 157 -8.49 9.86 3.99
N ALA A 158 -8.60 10.28 5.26
CA ALA A 158 -9.25 9.51 6.31
C ALA A 158 -10.77 9.39 6.11
N LEU A 159 -11.41 10.36 5.46
CA LEU A 159 -12.82 10.27 5.03
C LEU A 159 -13.04 9.28 3.88
N VAL A 160 -11.98 8.78 3.23
CA VAL A 160 -12.05 7.68 2.27
C VAL A 160 -11.71 6.34 2.93
N HIS A 161 -10.72 6.34 3.82
CA HIS A 161 -10.35 5.17 4.60
C HIS A 161 -9.73 5.55 5.94
N VAL A 162 -10.33 5.12 7.05
CA VAL A 162 -10.02 5.60 8.41
C VAL A 162 -8.54 5.45 8.78
N SER A 163 -7.86 4.39 8.33
CA SER A 163 -6.44 4.16 8.66
C SER A 163 -5.50 5.25 8.14
N ALA A 164 -5.92 6.10 7.19
CA ALA A 164 -5.12 7.24 6.76
C ALA A 164 -4.90 8.28 7.88
N ILE A 165 -5.67 8.25 8.97
CA ILE A 165 -5.48 9.13 10.13
C ILE A 165 -4.09 9.02 10.74
N PHE A 166 -3.46 7.84 10.69
CA PHE A 166 -2.12 7.60 11.21
C PHE A 166 -1.03 8.38 10.46
N LEU A 167 -1.33 8.91 9.28
CA LEU A 167 -0.42 9.77 8.51
C LEU A 167 -0.19 11.13 9.20
N ILE A 168 -0.99 11.50 10.21
CA ILE A 168 -0.75 12.68 11.06
C ILE A 168 0.61 12.63 11.77
N LEU A 169 1.16 11.43 12.01
CA LEU A 169 2.45 11.27 12.69
C LEU A 169 3.66 11.63 11.80
N VAL A 170 3.52 11.58 10.47
CA VAL A 170 4.63 11.72 9.52
C VAL A 170 5.40 13.04 9.69
N PRO A 171 4.77 14.23 9.81
CA PRO A 171 5.49 15.49 10.00
C PRO A 171 6.41 15.48 11.23
N ALA A 172 5.98 14.91 12.35
CA ALA A 172 6.82 14.83 13.54
C ALA A 172 8.08 13.97 13.29
N LEU A 173 7.93 12.87 12.55
CA LEU A 173 9.00 11.95 12.20
C LEU A 173 10.01 12.54 11.19
N THR A 174 9.63 13.58 10.43
CA THR A 174 10.58 14.30 9.56
C THR A 174 11.69 15.01 10.32
N LYS A 175 11.50 15.29 11.61
CA LYS A 175 12.50 15.96 12.48
C LYS A 175 13.59 15.02 12.98
N TYR A 176 13.42 13.70 12.82
CA TYR A 176 14.44 12.72 13.18
C TYR A 176 15.73 12.94 12.39
N ASN A 177 16.88 12.86 13.04
CA ASN A 177 18.20 12.97 12.45
C ASN A 177 18.94 11.62 12.60
N PRO A 178 19.11 10.85 11.52
CA PRO A 178 19.81 9.57 11.55
C PRO A 178 21.29 9.65 11.99
N CYS A 179 21.91 10.83 11.93
CA CYS A 179 23.27 11.05 12.43
C CYS A 179 23.32 11.24 13.96
N SER A 180 22.18 11.44 14.62
CA SER A 180 22.12 11.64 16.07
C SER A 180 22.22 10.31 16.81
N LYS A 181 23.37 10.06 17.45
CA LYS A 181 23.58 8.87 18.31
C LYS A 181 22.49 8.74 19.38
N LYS A 182 22.06 9.85 19.98
CA LYS A 182 20.98 9.87 20.99
C LYS A 182 19.65 9.37 20.42
N GLN A 183 19.25 9.88 19.24
CA GLN A 183 17.98 9.46 18.64
C GLN A 183 18.05 8.01 18.13
N ASN A 184 19.19 7.58 17.60
CA ASN A 184 19.40 6.18 17.21
C ASN A 184 19.33 5.24 18.41
N PHE A 185 19.94 5.62 19.53
CA PHE A 185 19.85 4.88 20.78
C PHE A 185 18.41 4.78 21.28
N LEU A 186 17.64 5.87 21.23
CA LEU A 186 16.21 5.84 21.57
C LEU A 186 15.43 4.88 20.67
N ILE A 187 15.70 4.84 19.36
CA ILE A 187 15.07 3.89 18.44
C ILE A 187 15.45 2.44 18.78
N VAL A 188 16.70 2.18 19.17
CA VAL A 188 17.13 0.84 19.61
C VAL A 188 16.43 0.43 20.92
N ILE A 189 16.34 1.32 21.91
CA ILE A 189 15.54 1.06 23.13
C ILE A 189 14.09 0.76 22.74
N PHE A 190 13.53 1.57 21.85
CA PHE A 190 12.16 1.44 21.39
C PHE A 190 11.91 0.11 20.68
N LEU A 191 12.87 -0.37 19.89
CA LEU A 191 12.89 -1.70 19.31
C LEU A 191 12.91 -2.79 20.38
N LEU A 192 13.81 -2.70 21.36
CA LEU A 192 13.89 -3.69 22.44
C LEU A 192 12.58 -3.75 23.25
N LEU A 193 11.95 -2.60 23.51
CA LEU A 193 10.64 -2.52 24.17
C LEU A 193 9.52 -3.15 23.32
N SER A 194 9.55 -2.96 22.00
CA SER A 194 8.57 -3.58 21.10
C SER A 194 8.68 -5.10 21.04
N MET A 195 9.89 -5.65 21.20
CA MET A 195 10.11 -7.09 21.30
C MET A 195 9.51 -7.67 22.58
N TYR A 196 9.35 -6.84 23.61
CA TYR A 196 8.83 -7.27 24.92
C TYR A 196 7.30 -7.46 24.94
N LYS A 197 6.63 -7.50 23.77
CA LYS A 197 5.17 -7.61 23.63
C LYS A 197 4.42 -6.76 24.66
N LEU A 198 4.83 -5.50 24.87
CA LEU A 198 3.98 -4.57 25.59
C LEU A 198 2.70 -4.47 24.79
N ASP A 199 1.61 -5.00 25.34
CA ASP A 199 0.27 -4.96 24.75
C ASP A 199 -0.26 -3.52 24.87
N LEU A 200 0.45 -2.60 24.21
CA LEU A 200 0.18 -1.17 24.21
C LEU A 200 -1.25 -0.92 23.69
N ILE A 201 -1.76 -1.85 22.88
CA ILE A 201 -3.15 -1.85 22.43
C ILE A 201 -4.11 -2.27 23.54
N ALA A 202 -3.82 -3.24 24.41
CA ALA A 202 -4.64 -3.46 25.61
C ALA A 202 -4.71 -2.19 26.49
N VAL A 203 -3.59 -1.48 26.67
CA VAL A 203 -3.54 -0.22 27.42
C VAL A 203 -4.33 0.90 26.72
N VAL A 204 -4.21 1.03 25.40
CA VAL A 204 -4.99 2.01 24.61
C VAL A 204 -6.47 1.63 24.56
N ASN A 205 -6.80 0.34 24.53
CA ASN A 205 -8.17 -0.18 24.48
C ASN A 205 -8.90 0.09 25.79
N ASP A 206 -8.22 -0.10 26.93
CA ASP A 206 -8.79 0.18 28.25
C ASP A 206 -8.96 1.67 28.56
N VAL A 207 -8.08 2.54 28.02
CA VAL A 207 -8.06 3.96 28.39
C VAL A 207 -8.78 4.86 27.38
N PHE A 208 -8.70 4.57 26.07
CA PHE A 208 -9.17 5.49 25.02
C PHE A 208 -10.41 4.99 24.27
N LEU A 209 -10.53 3.69 24.05
CA LEU A 209 -11.55 3.16 23.11
C LEU A 209 -12.93 3.02 23.74
N LYS A 210 -13.04 2.87 25.07
CA LYS A 210 -14.30 2.93 25.83
C LYS A 210 -15.05 4.26 25.71
N SER A 211 -14.39 5.32 25.21
CA SER A 211 -14.97 6.66 25.07
C SER A 211 -15.38 7.03 23.63
N ILE A 212 -15.22 6.11 22.66
CA ILE A 212 -15.55 6.32 21.25
C ILE A 212 -16.86 5.57 20.92
N SER A 213 -17.64 6.06 19.95
CA SER A 213 -18.89 5.46 19.48
C SER A 213 -18.79 3.94 19.25
N ASN A 214 -19.84 3.20 19.62
CA ASN A 214 -19.91 1.73 19.57
C ASN A 214 -19.42 1.10 18.25
N GLU A 215 -19.78 1.66 17.09
CA GLU A 215 -19.42 1.06 15.79
C GLU A 215 -17.91 1.07 15.48
N ILE A 216 -17.18 2.10 15.92
CA ILE A 216 -15.72 2.18 15.73
C ILE A 216 -15.02 1.22 16.70
N TYR A 217 -15.55 1.13 17.93
CA TYR A 217 -15.06 0.21 18.95
C TYR A 217 -15.18 -1.24 18.48
N GLU A 218 -16.36 -1.66 18.00
CA GLU A 218 -16.62 -3.01 17.48
C GLU A 218 -15.65 -3.38 16.33
N LYS A 219 -15.37 -2.44 15.42
CA LYS A 219 -14.43 -2.66 14.31
C LYS A 219 -12.99 -2.86 14.80
N ILE A 220 -12.57 -2.12 15.83
CA ILE A 220 -11.22 -2.28 16.41
C ILE A 220 -11.13 -3.57 17.20
N GLU A 221 -12.15 -3.90 18.00
CA GLU A 221 -12.22 -5.13 18.77
C GLU A 221 -12.17 -6.37 17.86
N TYR A 222 -12.88 -6.35 16.72
CA TYR A 222 -12.78 -7.39 15.71
C TYR A 222 -11.35 -7.58 15.19
N TYR A 223 -10.62 -6.49 14.89
CA TYR A 223 -9.22 -6.61 14.46
C TYR A 223 -8.30 -7.16 15.57
N ILE A 224 -8.57 -6.85 16.84
CA ILE A 224 -7.84 -7.39 17.99
C ILE A 224 -8.13 -8.89 18.15
N PHE A 225 -9.39 -9.31 18.02
CA PHE A 225 -9.80 -10.71 18.10
C PHE A 225 -9.11 -11.55 17.01
N VAL A 226 -9.22 -11.14 15.74
CA VAL A 226 -8.57 -11.81 14.60
C VAL A 226 -7.05 -11.85 14.73
N ALA A 227 -6.45 -10.83 15.35
CA ALA A 227 -5.02 -10.79 15.63
C ALA A 227 -4.61 -11.83 16.69
N LYS A 228 -5.42 -12.03 17.74
CA LYS A 228 -5.17 -13.00 18.81
C LYS A 228 -5.35 -14.46 18.36
N GLU A 229 -6.22 -14.75 17.39
CA GLU A 229 -6.37 -16.11 16.86
C GLU A 229 -5.24 -16.55 15.93
N ASN A 230 -4.56 -15.61 15.26
CA ASN A 230 -3.48 -15.89 14.31
C ASN A 230 -2.08 -15.90 14.96
N ASP A 231 -1.98 -16.23 16.25
CA ASP A 231 -0.80 -16.08 17.12
C ASP A 231 0.38 -17.03 16.80
N ASN A 232 0.52 -17.46 15.54
CA ASN A 232 1.66 -18.24 15.09
C ASN A 232 2.82 -17.34 14.64
N VAL A 233 3.70 -17.13 15.61
CA VAL A 233 5.17 -17.07 15.51
C VAL A 233 5.80 -15.73 15.11
N ALA A 234 6.42 -15.15 16.15
CA ALA A 234 7.53 -14.22 16.13
C ALA A 234 8.59 -14.57 15.06
N PHE A 235 9.11 -13.54 14.38
CA PHE A 235 9.99 -13.62 13.19
C PHE A 235 9.27 -13.75 11.84
N ASN A 236 8.40 -12.80 11.54
CA ASN A 236 7.86 -12.61 10.20
C ASN A 236 8.94 -12.01 9.28
N ILE A 237 9.26 -12.68 8.17
CA ILE A 237 10.18 -12.21 7.11
C ILE A 237 9.84 -10.77 6.69
N ASN A 238 8.56 -10.40 6.70
CA ASN A 238 8.13 -9.03 6.41
C ASN A 238 8.75 -8.03 7.40
N ASN A 239 8.76 -8.32 8.70
CA ASN A 239 9.35 -7.44 9.72
C ASN A 239 10.87 -7.37 9.61
N LEU A 240 11.53 -8.46 9.20
CA LEU A 240 12.96 -8.47 8.89
C LEU A 240 13.26 -7.55 7.71
N ILE A 241 12.50 -7.66 6.62
CA ILE A 241 12.61 -6.78 5.45
C ILE A 241 12.42 -5.33 5.91
N LYS A 242 11.29 -5.02 6.57
CA LYS A 242 10.97 -3.67 7.10
C LYS A 242 12.09 -3.09 7.99
N THR A 243 12.71 -3.90 8.83
CA THR A 243 13.85 -3.49 9.68
C THR A 243 15.10 -3.24 8.84
N ALA A 244 15.41 -4.12 7.88
CA ALA A 244 16.53 -3.94 6.96
C ALA A 244 16.41 -2.66 6.13
N VAL A 245 15.18 -2.28 5.75
CA VAL A 245 14.89 -1.01 5.08
C VAL A 245 15.27 0.18 5.95
N PHE A 246 14.78 0.22 7.18
CA PHE A 246 15.11 1.30 8.10
C PHE A 246 16.61 1.38 8.37
N ALA A 247 17.25 0.23 8.63
CA ALA A 247 18.69 0.15 8.81
C ALA A 247 19.45 0.68 7.57
N SER A 248 19.00 0.34 6.36
CA SER A 248 19.59 0.87 5.12
C SER A 248 19.47 2.39 5.04
N MET A 249 18.33 2.98 5.45
CA MET A 249 18.18 4.44 5.50
C MET A 249 19.21 5.08 6.44
N VAL A 250 19.38 4.51 7.63
CA VAL A 250 20.34 5.03 8.64
C VAL A 250 21.77 4.89 8.14
N VAL A 251 22.15 3.72 7.63
CA VAL A 251 23.52 3.43 7.14
C VAL A 251 23.88 4.28 5.93
N PHE A 252 22.95 4.46 4.99
CA PHE A 252 23.20 5.19 3.75
C PHE A 252 22.82 6.67 3.84
N TYR A 253 22.39 7.19 5.00
CA TYR A 253 21.82 8.55 5.13
C TYR A 253 22.74 9.65 4.57
N CYS A 254 24.02 9.66 4.94
CA CYS A 254 24.96 10.69 4.46
C CYS A 254 25.16 10.63 2.93
N LYS A 255 25.18 9.41 2.36
CA LYS A 255 25.28 9.22 0.91
C LYS A 255 24.00 9.66 0.21
N ILE A 256 22.85 9.36 0.81
CA ILE A 256 21.52 9.78 0.35
C ILE A 256 21.40 11.30 0.35
N GLU A 257 21.83 11.96 1.42
CA GLU A 257 21.78 13.41 1.53
C GLU A 257 22.70 14.09 0.49
N ALA A 258 23.92 13.59 0.34
CA ALA A 258 24.85 14.07 -0.69
C ALA A 258 24.28 13.88 -2.11
N TYR A 259 23.70 12.71 -2.40
CA TYR A 259 23.04 12.43 -3.67
C TYR A 259 21.85 13.37 -3.89
N ALA A 260 20.97 13.54 -2.90
CA ALA A 260 19.81 14.41 -2.99
C ALA A 260 20.19 15.87 -3.22
N LYS A 261 21.29 16.34 -2.62
CA LYS A 261 21.85 17.68 -2.86
C LYS A 261 22.33 17.82 -4.30
N ASN A 262 23.13 16.87 -4.79
CA ASN A 262 23.64 16.88 -6.17
C ASN A 262 22.52 16.85 -7.22
N GLU A 263 21.44 16.13 -6.91
CA GLU A 263 20.30 15.97 -7.82
C GLU A 263 19.19 17.02 -7.66
N LYS A 264 19.39 18.03 -6.81
CA LYS A 264 18.37 19.04 -6.48
C LYS A 264 17.06 18.43 -5.95
N LEU A 265 17.16 17.29 -5.27
CA LEU A 265 16.08 16.55 -4.64
C LEU A 265 16.04 16.73 -3.12
N LEU A 266 16.88 17.60 -2.56
CA LEU A 266 17.03 17.77 -1.10
C LEU A 266 15.70 18.08 -0.39
N GLN A 267 14.81 18.85 -1.03
CA GLN A 267 13.49 19.18 -0.49
C GLN A 267 12.56 17.96 -0.27
N THR A 268 12.83 16.82 -0.92
CA THR A 268 12.00 15.61 -0.83
C THR A 268 12.48 14.67 0.28
N LEU A 269 13.72 14.85 0.75
CA LEU A 269 14.36 13.99 1.75
C LEU A 269 13.63 13.99 3.10
N PRO A 270 13.17 15.12 3.67
CA PRO A 270 12.45 15.12 4.94
C PRO A 270 11.19 14.26 4.91
N ALA A 271 10.36 14.41 3.87
CA ALA A 271 9.13 13.64 3.71
C ALA A 271 9.40 12.15 3.52
N MET A 272 10.39 11.79 2.68
CA MET A 272 10.82 10.39 2.50
C MET A 272 11.26 9.77 3.82
N LYS A 273 12.13 10.47 4.57
CA LYS A 273 12.63 10.02 5.88
C LYS A 273 11.48 9.82 6.88
N GLY A 274 10.57 10.79 6.99
CA GLY A 274 9.41 10.68 7.87
C GLY A 274 8.53 9.48 7.53
N CYS A 275 8.28 9.23 6.24
CA CYS A 275 7.49 8.08 5.80
C CYS A 275 8.19 6.73 6.01
N VAL A 276 9.50 6.64 5.79
CA VAL A 276 10.27 5.40 6.05
C VAL A 276 10.31 5.10 7.55
N LEU A 277 10.47 6.13 8.39
CA LEU A 277 10.41 5.97 9.84
C LEU A 277 9.00 5.59 10.31
N ALA A 278 7.95 6.15 9.71
CA ALA A 278 6.57 5.76 9.98
C ALA A 278 6.30 4.30 9.58
N TYR A 279 6.81 3.87 8.42
CA TYR A 279 6.72 2.50 7.96
C TYR A 279 7.35 1.53 8.97
N PHE A 280 8.54 1.87 9.46
CA PHE A 280 9.22 1.11 10.49
C PHE A 280 8.44 1.08 11.81
N PHE A 281 7.96 2.24 12.28
CA PHE A 281 7.13 2.33 13.47
C PHE A 281 5.91 1.41 13.38
N VAL A 282 5.17 1.47 12.26
CA VAL A 282 3.97 0.66 12.03
C VAL A 282 4.31 -0.83 12.04
N SER A 283 5.40 -1.18 11.37
CA SER A 283 5.89 -2.54 11.27
C SER A 283 6.24 -3.14 12.62
N VAL A 284 6.75 -2.32 13.53
CA VAL A 284 7.20 -2.75 14.85
C VAL A 284 6.02 -2.81 15.82
N PHE A 285 5.25 -1.73 15.93
CA PHE A 285 4.18 -1.58 16.93
C PHE A 285 2.93 -2.38 16.59
N PHE A 286 2.58 -2.41 15.31
CA PHE A 286 1.39 -3.13 14.87
C PHE A 286 1.73 -4.52 14.35
N SER A 287 2.96 -5.01 14.50
CA SER A 287 3.37 -6.35 14.01
C SER A 287 2.43 -7.49 14.43
N GLY A 288 1.88 -7.43 15.64
CA GLY A 288 0.90 -8.40 16.15
C GLY A 288 -0.49 -8.29 15.51
N PHE A 289 -0.81 -7.20 14.82
CA PHE A 289 -2.12 -6.91 14.25
C PHE A 289 -2.09 -7.10 12.73
N GLY A 290 -1.81 -8.33 12.29
CA GLY A 290 -1.43 -8.70 10.91
C GLY A 290 -2.07 -7.85 9.80
N VAL A 291 -3.38 -8.01 9.58
CA VAL A 291 -4.10 -7.29 8.51
C VAL A 291 -4.05 -5.77 8.72
N PHE A 292 -4.24 -5.29 9.94
CA PHE A 292 -4.21 -3.84 10.22
C PHE A 292 -2.84 -3.23 9.93
N SER A 293 -1.76 -3.89 10.35
CA SER A 293 -0.38 -3.48 10.08
C SER A 293 -0.07 -3.47 8.60
N ASP A 294 -0.47 -4.49 7.87
CA ASP A 294 -0.24 -4.57 6.42
C ASP A 294 -1.01 -3.46 5.69
N ARG A 295 -2.27 -3.24 6.07
CA ARG A 295 -3.15 -2.17 5.54
C ARG A 295 -2.56 -0.78 5.81
N LEU A 296 -1.97 -0.54 6.98
CA LEU A 296 -1.33 0.73 7.33
C LEU A 296 0.06 0.89 6.69
N SER A 297 0.80 -0.21 6.56
CA SER A 297 2.13 -0.27 5.94
C SER A 297 2.11 0.21 4.49
N VAL A 298 1.02 -0.02 3.74
CA VAL A 298 0.96 0.26 2.30
C VAL A 298 1.09 1.75 1.96
N TYR A 299 0.62 2.67 2.79
CA TYR A 299 0.74 4.11 2.53
C TYR A 299 2.19 4.59 2.39
N PHE A 300 3.12 3.91 3.06
CA PHE A 300 4.53 4.28 3.08
C PHE A 300 5.36 3.56 2.01
N LEU A 301 4.79 2.54 1.36
CA LEU A 301 5.49 1.72 0.39
C LEU A 301 6.05 2.50 -0.82
N PRO A 302 5.38 3.54 -1.36
CA PRO A 302 5.98 4.39 -2.39
C PRO A 302 7.27 5.08 -1.92
N HIS A 303 7.36 5.48 -0.66
CA HIS A 303 8.57 6.10 -0.09
C HIS A 303 9.66 5.06 0.17
N TYR A 304 9.28 3.83 0.50
CA TYR A 304 10.21 2.70 0.56
C TYR A 304 10.84 2.41 -0.82
N VAL A 305 10.01 2.32 -1.86
CA VAL A 305 10.47 2.13 -3.25
C VAL A 305 11.38 3.28 -3.69
N LEU A 306 11.06 4.51 -3.27
CA LEU A 306 11.91 5.68 -3.51
C LEU A 306 13.30 5.53 -2.88
N LEU A 307 13.37 5.08 -1.61
CA LEU A 307 14.63 4.83 -0.92
C LEU A 307 15.47 3.77 -1.63
N ILE A 308 14.87 2.63 -2.01
CA ILE A 308 15.56 1.58 -2.79
C ILE A 308 16.11 2.18 -4.08
N SER A 309 15.29 2.96 -4.78
CA SER A 309 15.69 3.60 -6.03
C SER A 309 16.89 4.54 -5.86
N TRP A 310 16.99 5.26 -4.76
CA TRP A 310 18.14 6.11 -4.46
C TRP A 310 19.38 5.26 -4.16
N ILE A 311 19.24 4.17 -3.41
CA ILE A 311 20.32 3.21 -3.16
C ILE A 311 20.86 2.62 -4.47
N ILE A 312 19.98 2.20 -5.37
CA ILE A 312 20.32 1.73 -6.73
C ILE A 312 21.02 2.81 -7.55
N ALA A 313 20.58 4.07 -7.45
CA ALA A 313 21.20 5.18 -8.18
C ALA A 313 22.63 5.48 -7.68
N MET A 314 22.85 5.40 -6.37
CA MET A 314 24.15 5.64 -5.74
C MET A 314 25.13 4.48 -5.90
N SER A 315 24.67 3.23 -5.99
CA SER A 315 25.54 2.05 -6.02
C SER A 315 26.37 1.93 -7.30
N GLY A 316 25.97 2.62 -8.38
CA GLY A 316 26.76 2.78 -9.61
C GLY A 316 26.92 1.52 -10.47
N SER A 317 27.16 0.34 -9.89
CA SER A 317 27.46 -0.89 -10.62
C SER A 317 26.22 -1.63 -11.10
N MET A 318 26.26 -2.10 -12.35
CA MET A 318 25.16 -2.87 -12.96
C MET A 318 24.83 -4.12 -12.15
N SER A 319 25.84 -4.78 -11.58
CA SER A 319 25.67 -5.98 -10.75
C SER A 319 24.84 -5.71 -9.49
N THR A 320 25.05 -4.58 -8.81
CA THR A 320 24.24 -4.22 -7.62
C THR A 320 22.80 -3.95 -8.00
N ARG A 321 22.57 -3.28 -9.13
CA ARG A 321 21.23 -3.00 -9.65
C ARG A 321 20.49 -4.29 -9.98
N PHE A 322 21.18 -5.21 -10.67
CA PHE A 322 20.65 -6.53 -11.00
C PHE A 322 20.32 -7.34 -9.75
N ALA A 323 21.22 -7.37 -8.76
CA ALA A 323 20.99 -8.10 -7.51
C ALA A 323 19.75 -7.61 -6.73
N ILE A 324 19.56 -6.29 -6.61
CA ILE A 324 18.39 -5.72 -5.92
C ILE A 324 17.08 -6.02 -6.68
N LEU A 325 17.11 -5.94 -8.01
CA LEU A 325 15.95 -6.26 -8.84
C LEU A 325 15.61 -7.75 -8.78
N LEU A 326 16.61 -8.63 -8.85
CA LEU A 326 16.44 -10.07 -8.69
C LEU A 326 15.87 -10.41 -7.31
N ALA A 327 16.40 -9.81 -6.24
CA ALA A 327 15.88 -9.99 -4.89
C ALA A 327 14.40 -9.57 -4.80
N THR A 328 14.02 -8.45 -5.42
CA THR A 328 12.62 -8.00 -5.43
C THR A 328 11.72 -8.94 -6.26
N LEU A 329 12.21 -9.47 -7.37
CA LEU A 329 11.50 -10.46 -8.17
C LEU A 329 11.29 -11.77 -7.39
N ILE A 330 12.32 -12.24 -6.69
CA ILE A 330 12.22 -13.42 -5.83
C ILE A 330 11.17 -13.20 -4.75
N VAL A 331 11.22 -12.07 -4.05
CA VAL A 331 10.21 -11.70 -3.04
C VAL A 331 8.82 -11.64 -3.66
N PHE A 332 8.67 -11.03 -4.84
CA PHE A 332 7.40 -10.96 -5.55
C PHE A 332 6.86 -12.35 -5.90
N PHE A 333 7.62 -13.18 -6.61
CA PHE A 333 7.17 -14.50 -7.04
C PHE A 333 6.91 -15.43 -5.86
N THR A 334 7.69 -15.33 -4.78
CA THR A 334 7.47 -16.08 -3.55
C THR A 334 6.16 -15.65 -2.88
N SER A 335 5.94 -14.34 -2.74
CA SER A 335 4.69 -13.81 -2.18
C SER A 335 3.50 -14.16 -3.05
N PHE A 336 3.63 -14.04 -4.38
CA PHE A 336 2.60 -14.39 -5.34
C PHE A 336 2.22 -15.86 -5.24
N TYR A 337 3.22 -16.75 -5.26
CA TYR A 337 3.01 -18.19 -5.10
C TYR A 337 2.32 -18.54 -3.77
N ARG A 338 2.77 -17.94 -2.66
CA ARG A 338 2.13 -18.14 -1.35
C ARG A 338 0.69 -17.63 -1.33
N SER A 339 0.41 -16.49 -1.93
CA SER A 339 -0.94 -15.95 -2.06
C SER A 339 -1.83 -16.87 -2.90
N THR A 340 -1.33 -17.46 -3.99
CA THR A 340 -2.11 -18.40 -4.82
C THR A 340 -2.42 -19.73 -4.13
N LEU A 341 -1.63 -20.11 -3.13
CA LEU A 341 -1.86 -21.33 -2.33
C LEU A 341 -2.85 -21.14 -1.17
N ASN A 342 -3.26 -19.90 -0.88
CA ASN A 342 -4.21 -19.64 0.20
C ASN A 342 -5.61 -20.11 -0.21
N ASP A 343 -6.31 -20.82 0.68
CA ASP A 343 -7.69 -21.28 0.47
C ASP A 343 -8.64 -20.13 0.08
N TYR A 344 -8.41 -18.94 0.63
CA TYR A 344 -9.15 -17.74 0.22
C TYR A 344 -8.96 -17.43 -1.27
N PHE A 345 -7.73 -17.58 -1.78
CA PHE A 345 -7.44 -17.40 -3.20
C PHE A 345 -8.02 -18.56 -4.04
N SER A 346 -7.86 -19.81 -3.60
CA SER A 346 -8.37 -20.97 -4.34
C SER A 346 -9.88 -21.12 -4.31
N ILE A 347 -10.60 -20.48 -3.38
CA ILE A 347 -12.08 -20.51 -3.30
C ILE A 347 -12.68 -19.28 -4.00
N HIS A 348 -12.10 -18.10 -3.77
CA HIS A 348 -12.67 -16.84 -4.25
C HIS A 348 -12.07 -16.34 -5.56
N TYR A 349 -10.89 -16.81 -6.00
CA TYR A 349 -10.20 -16.28 -7.19
C TYR A 349 -10.10 -17.28 -8.35
N SER A 350 -10.03 -18.59 -8.07
CA SER A 350 -9.86 -19.65 -9.10
C SER A 350 -11.15 -19.97 -9.89
N ASN A 351 -12.32 -19.77 -9.27
CA ASN A 351 -13.63 -20.13 -9.85
C ASN A 351 -14.07 -19.24 -11.04
N TYR A 352 -13.19 -18.36 -11.52
CA TYR A 352 -13.44 -17.45 -12.63
C TYR A 352 -12.80 -17.88 -13.97
N GLU A 353 -12.15 -19.05 -14.03
CA GLU A 353 -11.58 -19.62 -15.28
C GLU A 353 -12.59 -19.69 -16.44
N GLY A 354 -13.88 -19.90 -16.15
CA GLY A 354 -14.95 -19.90 -17.17
C GLY A 354 -15.10 -18.58 -17.94
N ILE A 355 -14.71 -17.44 -17.36
CA ILE A 355 -14.84 -16.12 -18.01
C ILE A 355 -13.81 -15.94 -19.14
N LEU A 356 -12.59 -16.48 -18.99
CA LEU A 356 -11.57 -16.49 -20.05
C LEU A 356 -11.91 -17.51 -21.15
N MET A 357 -12.68 -18.54 -20.81
CA MET A 357 -13.12 -19.60 -21.73
C MET A 357 -14.37 -19.22 -22.53
N GLY A 358 -14.92 -18.01 -22.37
CA GLY A 358 -16.05 -17.51 -23.16
C GLY A 358 -17.45 -17.80 -22.58
N ASP A 359 -17.55 -18.23 -21.33
CA ASP A 359 -18.86 -18.34 -20.67
C ASP A 359 -19.41 -16.94 -20.41
N LYS A 360 -20.66 -16.72 -20.85
CA LYS A 360 -21.33 -15.42 -20.84
C LYS A 360 -21.35 -14.83 -19.41
N LEU A 361 -20.86 -13.59 -19.31
CA LEU A 361 -20.91 -12.72 -18.12
C LEU A 361 -22.32 -12.52 -17.55
N ASP A 362 -23.36 -12.85 -18.32
CA ASP A 362 -24.76 -12.55 -18.04
C ASP A 362 -25.55 -13.75 -17.53
N ASP A 363 -24.92 -14.77 -16.94
CA ASP A 363 -25.67 -15.82 -16.22
C ASP A 363 -25.92 -15.38 -14.76
N PRO A 364 -27.09 -14.80 -14.44
CA PRO A 364 -27.41 -14.34 -13.09
C PRO A 364 -27.43 -15.49 -12.08
N MET A 365 -27.59 -16.74 -12.52
CA MET A 365 -27.62 -17.90 -11.64
C MET A 365 -26.24 -18.17 -11.03
N ARG A 366 -25.17 -18.09 -11.84
CA ARG A 366 -23.77 -18.21 -11.38
C ARG A 366 -23.32 -17.03 -10.53
N LEU A 367 -23.76 -15.80 -10.82
CA LEU A 367 -23.46 -14.65 -9.97
C LEU A 367 -24.10 -14.80 -8.58
N ASN A 368 -25.35 -15.28 -8.52
CA ASN A 368 -26.08 -15.51 -7.27
C ASN A 368 -25.50 -16.65 -6.43
N GLU A 369 -25.13 -17.79 -7.03
CA GLU A 369 -24.44 -18.88 -6.33
C GLU A 369 -23.11 -18.41 -5.73
N ARG A 370 -22.35 -17.59 -6.47
CA ARG A 370 -21.07 -17.04 -6.02
C ARG A 370 -21.21 -16.00 -4.91
N THR A 371 -22.18 -15.10 -5.01
CA THR A 371 -22.53 -14.15 -3.93
C THR A 371 -22.94 -14.90 -2.66
N SER A 372 -23.66 -16.02 -2.81
CA SER A 372 -24.01 -16.90 -1.69
C SER A 372 -22.78 -17.54 -1.04
N ASP A 373 -21.82 -18.06 -1.82
CA ASP A 373 -20.59 -18.67 -1.28
C ASP A 373 -19.70 -17.66 -0.52
N VAL A 374 -19.56 -16.43 -1.04
CA VAL A 374 -18.83 -15.36 -0.35
C VAL A 374 -19.52 -14.99 0.96
N ARG A 375 -20.85 -14.80 0.95
CA ARG A 375 -21.62 -14.51 2.17
C ARG A 375 -21.48 -15.63 3.19
N ASN A 376 -21.57 -16.88 2.75
CA ASN A 376 -21.46 -18.06 3.63
C ASN A 376 -20.05 -18.19 4.24
N HIS A 377 -18.97 -17.83 3.52
CA HIS A 377 -17.63 -17.82 4.09
C HIS A 377 -17.48 -16.82 5.24
N PHE A 378 -17.99 -15.58 5.07
CA PHE A 378 -17.92 -14.57 6.12
C PHE A 378 -18.85 -14.88 7.30
N ILE A 379 -20.06 -15.40 7.05
CA ILE A 379 -21.00 -15.83 8.10
C ILE A 379 -20.39 -16.97 8.93
N ASN A 380 -19.82 -17.99 8.28
CA ASN A 380 -19.20 -19.13 8.97
C ASN A 380 -17.90 -18.76 9.72
N LYS A 381 -17.24 -17.65 9.36
CA LYS A 381 -16.11 -17.09 10.11
C LYS A 381 -16.52 -16.16 11.25
N SER A 382 -17.72 -15.57 11.20
CA SER A 382 -18.25 -14.77 12.31
C SER A 382 -18.97 -15.59 13.37
N LEU A 383 -19.33 -16.84 13.06
CA LEU A 383 -20.01 -17.80 13.94
C LEU A 383 -19.05 -18.81 14.61
N LYS A 384 -17.76 -18.74 14.29
CA LYS A 384 -16.68 -19.39 15.03
C LYS A 384 -15.91 -18.30 15.77
#